data_AF-I3C9J2-F1
#
_entry.id   AF-I3C9J2-F1
#
_cell.length_a   1.000
_cell.length_b   1.000
_cell.length_c   1.000
_cell.angle_alpha   90.00
_cell.angle_beta   90.00
_cell.angle_gamma   90.00
#
_symmetry.space_group_name_H-M   'P 1'
#
loop_
_entity.id
_entity.type
_entity.pdbx_description
1 polymer ?
#
loop_
_entity_poly.entity_id
_entity_poly.type
_entity_poly.pdbx_seq_one_letter_code
_entity_poly.pdbx_strand_id
1 'polypeptide(L)'
;MKKLILLLLILSAGVTKAQDSQDYIDLIKANLNLELKSFIYEELELSPSEEEAFAPIFDKYLDESGEIAVEKAALFELYSNNLTTYTEDQINDLNKEVIKTDLQKVKTDKKYYGKFVKAIGVKKTTNFFFLKRYLDNVVDGAKLDFLAE
;
A
#
# COMPACT_ATOMS: atom_id res chain seq x y z
N MET A 1 -23.10 11.13 43.42
CA MET A 1 -23.47 10.83 42.02
C MET A 1 -22.88 11.83 41.01
N LYS A 2 -22.91 13.16 41.24
CA LYS A 2 -22.29 14.13 40.31
C LYS A 2 -20.75 14.09 40.24
N LYS A 3 -20.08 13.61 41.29
CA LYS A 3 -18.60 13.45 41.32
C LYS A 3 -18.09 12.16 40.67
N LEU A 4 -18.96 11.17 40.40
CA LEU A 4 -18.58 9.94 39.69
C LEU A 4 -18.64 10.11 38.16
N ILE A 5 -19.48 11.03 37.65
CA ILE A 5 -19.62 11.27 36.21
C ILE A 5 -18.39 12.03 35.65
N LEU A 6 -17.73 12.84 36.48
CA LEU A 6 -16.55 13.61 36.06
C LEU A 6 -15.28 12.74 35.90
N LEU A 7 -15.23 11.56 36.55
CA LEU A 7 -14.08 10.66 36.44
C LEU A 7 -14.13 9.77 35.18
N LEU A 8 -15.31 9.60 34.56
CA LEU A 8 -15.49 8.79 33.35
C LEU A 8 -15.17 9.56 32.05
N LEU A 9 -15.11 10.90 32.11
CA LEU A 9 -14.88 11.77 30.95
C LEU A 9 -13.38 12.02 30.65
N ILE A 10 -12.48 11.55 31.50
CA ILE A 10 -11.03 11.75 31.35
C ILE A 10 -10.35 10.54 30.68
N LEU A 11 -11.07 9.42 30.49
CA LEU A 11 -10.53 8.21 29.86
C LEU A 11 -10.65 8.16 28.32
N SER A 12 -11.25 9.17 27.67
CA SER A 12 -11.44 9.18 26.21
C SER A 12 -10.43 10.06 25.44
N ALA A 13 -9.42 10.63 26.09
CA ALA A 13 -8.43 11.50 25.44
C ALA A 13 -7.24 10.75 24.78
N GLY A 14 -7.29 9.42 24.68
CA GLY A 14 -6.15 8.60 24.26
C GLY A 14 -6.13 8.11 22.80
N VAL A 15 -7.10 8.43 21.95
CA VAL A 15 -7.24 7.78 20.62
C VAL A 15 -7.03 8.72 19.42
N THR A 16 -6.76 10.01 19.62
CA THR A 16 -6.74 10.98 18.50
C THR A 16 -5.53 10.87 17.57
N LYS A 17 -4.46 10.17 17.95
CA LYS A 17 -3.26 9.98 17.11
C LYS A 17 -3.44 8.96 15.99
N ALA A 18 -4.34 7.97 16.15
CA ALA A 18 -4.52 6.90 15.18
C ALA A 18 -5.48 7.27 14.05
N GLN A 19 -6.31 8.31 14.24
CA GLN A 19 -7.30 8.74 13.26
C GLN A 19 -6.67 9.68 12.22
N ASP A 20 -5.81 10.61 12.65
CA ASP A 20 -5.06 11.52 11.76
C ASP A 20 -4.06 10.77 10.86
N SER A 21 -3.39 9.72 11.37
CA SER A 21 -2.44 8.94 10.58
C SER A 21 -3.15 8.10 9.52
N GLN A 22 -4.30 7.53 9.83
CA GLN A 22 -5.10 6.73 8.90
C GLN A 22 -5.68 7.60 7.77
N ASP A 23 -6.23 8.78 8.09
CA ASP A 23 -6.77 9.73 7.10
C ASP A 23 -5.67 10.26 6.17
N TYR A 24 -4.46 10.51 6.70
CA TYR A 24 -3.30 10.94 5.91
C TYR A 24 -2.77 9.83 4.99
N ILE A 25 -2.70 8.60 5.50
CA ILE A 25 -2.32 7.42 4.73
C ILE A 25 -3.33 7.15 3.61
N ASP A 26 -4.62 7.34 3.86
CA ASP A 26 -5.68 7.16 2.86
C ASP A 26 -5.69 8.29 1.82
N LEU A 27 -5.33 9.52 2.22
CA LEU A 27 -5.09 10.64 1.30
C LEU A 27 -3.89 10.39 0.37
N ILE A 28 -2.76 9.91 0.91
CA ILE A 28 -1.58 9.55 0.12
C ILE A 28 -1.90 8.41 -0.85
N LYS A 29 -2.62 7.37 -0.39
CA LYS A 29 -3.08 6.28 -1.27
C LYS A 29 -3.97 6.79 -2.38
N ALA A 30 -4.93 7.67 -2.07
CA ALA A 30 -5.84 8.22 -3.06
C ALA A 30 -5.09 9.04 -4.12
N ASN A 31 -4.19 9.93 -3.72
CA ASN A 31 -3.40 10.74 -4.65
C ASN A 31 -2.42 9.91 -5.47
N LEU A 32 -1.65 9.01 -4.84
CA LEU A 32 -0.71 8.15 -5.56
C LEU A 32 -1.42 7.21 -6.53
N ASN A 33 -2.58 6.65 -6.15
CA ASN A 33 -3.36 5.79 -7.05
C ASN A 33 -3.98 6.58 -8.21
N LEU A 34 -4.44 7.82 -7.98
CA LEU A 34 -4.98 8.67 -9.04
C LEU A 34 -3.89 9.12 -10.03
N GLU A 35 -2.73 9.57 -9.53
CA GLU A 35 -1.59 9.95 -10.36
C GLU A 35 -1.02 8.75 -11.11
N LEU A 36 -0.89 7.60 -10.45
CA LEU A 36 -0.49 6.34 -11.08
C LEU A 36 -1.49 5.92 -12.17
N LYS A 37 -2.79 6.04 -11.93
CA LYS A 37 -3.81 5.74 -12.93
C LYS A 37 -3.61 6.61 -14.17
N SER A 38 -3.58 7.93 -14.02
CA SER A 38 -3.41 8.86 -15.16
C SER A 38 -2.14 8.54 -15.95
N PHE A 39 -1.01 8.41 -15.25
CA PHE A 39 0.27 8.12 -15.85
C PHE A 39 0.27 6.78 -16.61
N ILE A 40 -0.28 5.72 -16.02
CA ILE A 40 -0.37 4.42 -16.69
C ILE A 40 -1.28 4.47 -17.92
N TYR A 41 -2.42 5.15 -17.85
CA TYR A 41 -3.31 5.28 -19.01
C TYR A 41 -2.66 6.06 -20.16
N GLU A 42 -1.91 7.11 -19.85
CA GLU A 42 -1.13 7.88 -20.82
C GLU A 42 -0.05 7.03 -21.49
N GLU A 43 0.70 6.23 -20.72
CA GLU A 43 1.85 5.45 -21.22
C GLU A 43 1.46 4.15 -21.97
N LEU A 44 0.31 3.56 -21.68
CA LEU A 44 -0.06 2.27 -22.27
C LEU A 44 -0.69 2.37 -23.67
N GLU A 45 -1.10 3.56 -24.10
CA GLU A 45 -1.70 3.83 -25.41
C GLU A 45 -2.80 2.80 -25.75
N LEU A 46 -3.76 2.63 -24.84
CA LEU A 46 -4.85 1.66 -25.00
C LEU A 46 -5.82 2.10 -26.11
N SER A 47 -6.24 1.17 -26.96
CA SER A 47 -7.42 1.37 -27.80
C SER A 47 -8.69 1.37 -26.93
N PRO A 48 -9.82 1.93 -27.42
CA PRO A 48 -11.05 1.96 -26.63
C PRO A 48 -11.52 0.58 -26.13
N SER A 49 -11.36 -0.47 -26.96
CA SER A 49 -11.74 -1.84 -26.55
C SER A 49 -10.77 -2.45 -25.54
N GLU A 50 -9.47 -2.13 -25.65
CA GLU A 50 -8.48 -2.56 -24.65
C GLU A 50 -8.72 -1.85 -23.31
N GLU A 51 -9.04 -0.56 -23.35
CA GLU A 51 -9.36 0.23 -22.16
C GLU A 51 -10.59 -0.32 -21.42
N GLU A 52 -11.68 -0.58 -22.15
CA GLU A 52 -12.90 -1.18 -21.59
C GLU A 52 -12.62 -2.55 -20.94
N ALA A 53 -11.78 -3.38 -21.58
CA ALA A 53 -11.39 -4.68 -21.03
C ALA A 53 -10.41 -4.57 -19.85
N PHE A 54 -9.55 -3.56 -19.83
CA PHE A 54 -8.48 -3.39 -18.85
C PHE A 54 -8.96 -2.75 -17.55
N ALA A 55 -9.75 -1.69 -17.62
CA ALA A 55 -10.16 -0.86 -16.49
C ALA A 55 -10.65 -1.65 -15.26
N PRO A 56 -11.64 -2.57 -15.39
CA PRO A 56 -12.13 -3.31 -14.22
C PRO A 56 -11.11 -4.31 -13.64
N ILE A 57 -10.12 -4.71 -14.43
CA ILE A 57 -9.03 -5.58 -13.96
C ILE A 57 -7.99 -4.73 -13.23
N PHE A 58 -7.70 -3.53 -13.76
CA PHE A 58 -6.76 -2.60 -13.18
C PHE A 58 -7.24 -2.05 -11.84
N ASP A 59 -8.51 -1.70 -11.71
CA ASP A 59 -9.11 -1.28 -10.44
C ASP A 59 -8.91 -2.33 -9.34
N LYS A 60 -9.27 -3.59 -9.64
CA LYS A 60 -9.07 -4.69 -8.69
C LYS A 60 -7.60 -4.95 -8.35
N TYR A 61 -6.69 -4.71 -9.30
CA TYR A 61 -5.27 -4.79 -9.03
C TYR A 61 -4.82 -3.70 -8.04
N LEU A 62 -5.28 -2.47 -8.24
CA LEU A 62 -4.94 -1.35 -7.36
C LEU A 62 -5.50 -1.55 -5.95
N ASP A 63 -6.72 -2.08 -5.83
CA ASP A 63 -7.31 -2.43 -4.52
C ASP A 63 -6.46 -3.49 -3.81
N GLU A 64 -6.26 -4.66 -4.45
CA GLU A 64 -5.52 -5.78 -3.83
C GLU A 64 -4.05 -5.42 -3.55
N SER A 65 -3.38 -4.69 -4.45
CA SER A 65 -1.99 -4.28 -4.24
C SER A 65 -1.85 -3.11 -3.25
N GLY A 66 -2.87 -2.26 -3.16
CA GLY A 66 -2.98 -1.20 -2.18
C GLY A 66 -3.07 -1.76 -0.77
N GLU A 67 -3.96 -2.72 -0.52
CA GLU A 67 -4.10 -3.41 0.77
C GLU A 67 -2.76 -3.99 1.26
N ILE A 68 -2.03 -4.70 0.39
CA ILE A 68 -0.72 -5.27 0.71
C ILE A 68 0.29 -4.17 1.06
N ALA A 69 0.26 -3.03 0.35
CA ALA A 69 1.14 -1.90 0.65
C ALA A 69 0.83 -1.27 2.01
N VAL A 70 -0.45 -1.21 2.42
CA VAL A 70 -0.85 -0.75 3.77
C VAL A 70 -0.29 -1.69 4.83
N GLU A 71 -0.48 -3.00 4.66
CA GLU A 71 -0.01 -4.01 5.61
C GLU A 71 1.51 -3.91 5.79
N LYS A 72 2.26 -3.83 4.68
CA LYS A 72 3.72 -3.66 4.71
C LYS A 72 4.14 -2.36 5.39
N ALA A 73 3.45 -1.24 5.14
CA ALA A 73 3.74 0.04 5.80
C ALA A 73 3.51 -0.03 7.32
N ALA A 74 2.42 -0.66 7.75
CA ALA A 74 2.12 -0.86 9.17
C ALA A 74 3.18 -1.71 9.88
N LEU A 75 3.71 -2.75 9.22
CA LEU A 75 4.81 -3.56 9.76
C LEU A 75 6.09 -2.74 9.97
N PHE A 76 6.43 -1.83 9.04
CA PHE A 76 7.56 -0.92 9.21
C PHE A 76 7.33 0.11 10.31
N GLU A 77 6.12 0.63 10.45
CA GLU A 77 5.78 1.53 11.55
C GLU A 77 5.91 0.82 12.90
N LEU A 78 5.44 -0.43 13.02
CA LEU A 78 5.61 -1.26 14.22
C LEU A 78 7.10 -1.47 14.53
N TYR A 79 7.93 -1.73 13.52
CA TYR A 79 9.38 -1.84 13.68
C TYR A 79 9.97 -0.55 14.24
N SER A 80 9.74 0.58 13.57
CA SER A 80 10.31 1.89 13.96
C SER A 80 9.89 2.33 15.35
N ASN A 81 8.63 2.09 15.74
CA ASN A 81 8.10 2.54 17.02
C ASN A 81 8.48 1.65 18.22
N ASN A 82 8.84 0.37 17.99
CA ASN A 82 8.99 -0.61 19.08
C ASN A 82 10.32 -1.37 19.07
N LEU A 83 11.28 -1.01 18.20
CA LEU A 83 12.54 -1.74 18.09
C LEU A 83 13.29 -1.90 19.42
N THR A 84 13.26 -0.86 20.27
CA THR A 84 13.96 -0.87 21.57
C THR A 84 13.25 -1.68 22.66
N THR A 85 11.99 -2.08 22.43
CA THR A 85 11.15 -2.81 23.40
C THR A 85 10.85 -4.24 22.98
N TYR A 86 11.04 -4.58 21.70
CA TYR A 86 10.83 -5.93 21.19
C TYR A 86 11.95 -6.90 21.58
N THR A 87 11.56 -8.13 21.89
CA THR A 87 12.46 -9.28 22.01
C THR A 87 12.96 -9.74 20.64
N GLU A 88 14.04 -10.53 20.62
CA GLU A 88 14.57 -11.11 19.38
C GLU A 88 13.51 -11.94 18.63
N ASP A 89 12.69 -12.71 19.34
CA ASP A 89 11.62 -13.51 18.75
C ASP A 89 10.55 -12.63 18.10
N GLN A 90 10.17 -11.51 18.73
CA GLN A 90 9.20 -10.56 18.16
C GLN A 90 9.75 -9.85 16.92
N ILE A 91 11.04 -9.50 16.91
CA ILE A 91 11.70 -8.93 15.73
C ILE A 91 11.73 -9.95 14.59
N ASN A 92 12.04 -11.22 14.90
CA ASN A 92 12.04 -12.30 13.93
C ASN A 92 10.65 -12.54 13.34
N ASP A 93 9.60 -12.58 14.17
CA ASP A 93 8.22 -12.76 13.71
C ASP A 93 7.73 -11.59 12.87
N LEU A 94 8.08 -10.35 13.24
CA LEU A 94 7.79 -9.17 12.42
C LEU A 94 8.41 -9.28 11.02
N ASN A 95 9.67 -9.72 10.94
CA ASN A 95 10.34 -9.91 9.66
C ASN A 95 9.71 -11.04 8.82
N LYS A 96 9.22 -12.11 9.46
CA LYS A 96 8.46 -13.17 8.75
C LYS A 96 7.17 -12.62 8.14
N GLU A 97 6.46 -11.74 8.84
CA GLU A 97 5.27 -11.09 8.29
C GLU A 97 5.63 -10.18 7.11
N VAL A 98 6.74 -9.43 7.17
CA VAL A 98 7.22 -8.65 6.01
C VAL A 98 7.47 -9.56 4.81
N ILE A 99 8.20 -10.67 4.99
CA ILE A 99 8.46 -11.65 3.91
C ILE A 99 7.15 -12.22 3.35
N LYS A 100 6.15 -12.46 4.20
CA LYS A 100 4.83 -12.95 3.78
C LYS A 100 4.08 -11.91 2.94
N THR A 101 4.13 -10.62 3.30
CA THR A 101 3.55 -9.54 2.49
C THR A 101 4.22 -9.43 1.12
N ASP A 102 5.55 -9.58 1.04
CA ASP A 102 6.28 -9.60 -0.23
C ASP A 102 5.84 -10.79 -1.11
N LEU A 103 5.66 -11.97 -0.53
CA LEU A 103 5.15 -13.14 -1.24
C LEU A 103 3.71 -12.94 -1.74
N GLN A 104 2.85 -12.28 -0.95
CA GLN A 104 1.51 -11.92 -1.39
C GLN A 104 1.57 -10.97 -2.59
N LYS A 105 2.42 -9.94 -2.55
CA LYS A 105 2.60 -9.00 -3.66
C LYS A 105 3.01 -9.70 -4.94
N VAL A 106 4.01 -10.58 -4.90
CA VAL A 106 4.48 -11.34 -6.07
C VAL A 106 3.38 -12.23 -6.63
N LYS A 107 2.56 -12.86 -5.78
CA LYS A 107 1.43 -13.68 -6.23
C LYS A 107 0.35 -12.83 -6.90
N THR A 108 0.03 -11.67 -6.32
CA THR A 108 -0.92 -10.70 -6.90
C THR A 108 -0.43 -10.23 -8.27
N ASP A 109 0.84 -9.84 -8.39
CA ASP A 109 1.43 -9.41 -9.67
C ASP A 109 1.36 -10.51 -10.73
N LYS A 110 1.71 -11.75 -10.37
CA LYS A 110 1.61 -12.89 -11.29
C LYS A 110 0.17 -13.15 -11.73
N LYS A 111 -0.79 -13.09 -10.80
CA LYS A 111 -2.22 -13.26 -11.08
C LYS A 111 -2.70 -12.19 -12.07
N TYR A 112 -2.34 -10.93 -11.84
CA TYR A 112 -2.79 -9.82 -12.68
C TYR A 112 -2.05 -9.72 -14.00
N TYR A 113 -0.79 -10.13 -14.07
CA TYR A 113 -0.06 -10.28 -15.33
C TYR A 113 -0.85 -11.16 -16.32
N GLY A 114 -1.26 -12.35 -15.88
CA GLY A 114 -2.04 -13.26 -16.74
C GLY A 114 -3.39 -12.68 -17.19
N LYS A 115 -4.02 -11.81 -16.38
CA LYS A 115 -5.28 -11.15 -16.74
C LYS A 115 -5.05 -9.98 -17.70
N PHE A 116 -4.03 -9.17 -17.46
CA PHE A 116 -3.67 -8.03 -18.31
C PHE A 116 -3.21 -8.49 -19.69
N VAL A 117 -2.40 -9.56 -19.79
CA VAL A 117 -1.98 -10.10 -21.10
C VAL A 117 -3.20 -10.45 -21.96
N LYS A 118 -4.28 -10.96 -21.36
CA LYS A 118 -5.52 -11.27 -22.09
C LYS A 118 -6.30 -10.03 -22.52
N ALA A 119 -6.19 -8.91 -21.78
CA ALA A 119 -6.93 -7.69 -22.06
C ALA A 119 -6.20 -6.73 -23.01
N ILE A 120 -4.89 -6.54 -22.82
CA ILE A 120 -4.09 -5.50 -23.49
C ILE A 120 -2.82 -6.05 -24.18
N GLY A 121 -2.67 -7.38 -24.21
CA GLY A 121 -1.51 -8.03 -24.81
C GLY A 121 -0.23 -7.96 -23.98
N VAL A 122 0.77 -8.73 -24.40
CA VAL A 122 2.01 -8.95 -23.63
C VAL A 122 2.89 -7.71 -23.54
N LYS A 123 2.98 -6.90 -24.61
CA LYS A 123 3.84 -5.72 -24.66
C LYS A 123 3.39 -4.67 -23.65
N LYS A 124 2.13 -4.25 -23.72
CA LYS A 124 1.56 -3.23 -22.83
C LYS A 124 1.53 -3.70 -21.38
N THR A 125 1.17 -4.97 -21.15
CA THR A 125 1.25 -5.57 -19.81
C THR A 125 2.68 -5.51 -19.24
N THR A 126 3.68 -5.83 -20.05
CA THR A 126 5.08 -5.81 -19.58
C THR A 126 5.53 -4.38 -19.25
N ASN A 127 5.17 -3.40 -20.09
CA ASN A 127 5.41 -1.98 -19.82
C ASN A 127 4.78 -1.54 -18.50
N PHE A 128 3.50 -1.87 -18.28
CA PHE A 128 2.81 -1.60 -17.01
C PHE A 128 3.61 -2.09 -15.80
N PHE A 129 4.01 -3.36 -15.80
CA PHE A 129 4.71 -3.94 -14.64
C PHE A 129 6.13 -3.38 -14.46
N PHE A 130 6.81 -2.95 -15.52
CA PHE A 130 8.08 -2.23 -15.36
C PHE A 130 7.90 -0.84 -14.77
N LEU A 131 6.94 -0.05 -15.29
CA LEU A 131 6.61 1.27 -14.75
C LEU A 131 6.20 1.17 -13.28
N LYS A 132 5.34 0.21 -12.93
CA LYS A 132 4.90 0.00 -11.55
C LYS A 132 6.06 -0.32 -10.61
N ARG A 133 6.98 -1.21 -11.02
CA ARG A 133 8.18 -1.52 -10.20
C ARG A 133 9.07 -0.30 -10.02
N TYR A 134 9.26 0.51 -11.06
CA TYR A 134 10.04 1.74 -10.95
C TYR A 134 9.41 2.68 -9.92
N LEU A 135 8.10 2.90 -10.00
CA LEU A 135 7.37 3.74 -9.06
C LEU A 135 7.42 3.20 -7.63
N ASP A 136 7.25 1.89 -7.44
CA ASP A 136 7.37 1.26 -6.12
C ASP A 136 8.77 1.48 -5.52
N ASN A 137 9.83 1.33 -6.32
CA ASN A 137 11.20 1.56 -5.86
C ASN A 137 11.47 3.02 -5.51
N VAL A 138 10.91 3.98 -6.26
CA VAL A 138 11.04 5.42 -5.96
C VAL A 138 10.34 5.75 -4.64
N VAL A 139 9.13 5.22 -4.43
CA VAL A 139 8.39 5.41 -3.17
C VAL A 139 9.15 4.82 -1.99
N ASP A 140 9.70 3.61 -2.13
CA ASP A 140 10.49 2.99 -1.07
C ASP A 140 11.80 3.77 -0.78
N GLY A 141 12.46 4.29 -1.82
CA GLY A 141 13.61 5.18 -1.66
C GLY A 141 13.28 6.46 -0.90
N ALA A 142 12.20 7.15 -1.27
CA ALA A 142 11.77 8.38 -0.61
C ALA A 142 11.43 8.17 0.88
N LYS A 143 10.88 7.00 1.24
CA LYS A 143 10.63 6.65 2.66
C LYS A 143 11.91 6.46 3.45
N LEU A 144 12.97 5.92 2.84
CA LEU A 144 14.26 5.76 3.52
C LEU A 144 14.87 7.10 3.88
N ASP A 145 14.79 8.09 2.99
CA ASP A 145 15.28 9.45 3.26
C ASP A 145 14.55 10.09 4.45
N PHE A 146 13.22 9.90 4.56
CA PHE A 146 12.42 10.39 5.68
C PHE A 146 12.78 9.72 7.02
N LEU A 147 13.20 8.45 7.01
CA LEU A 147 13.60 7.72 8.23
C LEU A 147 15.04 8.05 8.68
N ALA A 148 15.84 8.69 7.81
CA ALA A 148 17.22 9.06 8.09
C ALA A 148 17.36 10.45 8.75
N GLU A 149 16.28 11.24 8.81
CA GLU A 149 16.16 12.52 9.52
C GLU A 149 15.67 12.35 10.97
#